data_AF-A0A5P1FTA8-F1
#
_entry.id   AF-A0A5P1FTA8-F1
#
_cell.length_a   1.000
_cell.length_b   1.000
_cell.length_c   1.000
_cell.angle_alpha   90.00
_cell.angle_beta   90.00
_cell.angle_gamma   90.00
#
_symmetry.space_group_name_H-M   'P 1'
#
loop_
_entity.id
_entity.type
_entity.pdbx_description
1 polymer ?
#
loop_
_entity_poly.entity_id
_entity_poly.type
_entity_poly.pdbx_seq_one_letter_code
_entity_poly.pdbx_strand_id
1 'polypeptide(L)'
;MNSDTYIWKCAEASVSRLDAYILLSGGELSDDVIDAFVIRLCNKIETTDSYDQKIHVTRPWLAQAILEGNLEMVAKRMKENVSQQKFLECERILIPIVSSGHWHLVELVRGEKKFYHYSSINSPIYTVDAVKFRNKFMSFIESNWGLGKSEHHGLVSVVVPQQGP
;
A
#
# COMPACT_ATOMS: atom_id res chain seq x y z
N MET A 1 20.09 14.28 -24.22
CA MET A 1 19.54 13.39 -23.19
C MET A 1 18.19 12.92 -23.71
N ASN A 2 18.08 11.66 -24.14
CA ASN A 2 16.81 11.12 -24.64
C ASN A 2 15.84 11.07 -23.46
N SER A 3 14.66 11.68 -23.63
CA SER A 3 13.54 11.54 -22.71
C SER A 3 13.29 10.05 -22.47
N ASP A 4 13.28 9.62 -21.22
CA ASP A 4 12.89 8.25 -20.88
C ASP A 4 11.55 7.95 -21.53
N THR A 5 11.55 6.98 -22.44
CA THR A 5 10.35 6.59 -23.18
C THR A 5 9.45 5.82 -22.22
N TYR A 6 8.26 6.35 -21.94
CA TYR A 6 7.26 5.66 -21.13
C TYR A 6 6.71 4.44 -21.87
N ILE A 7 6.72 3.29 -21.21
CA ILE A 7 6.09 2.06 -21.73
C ILE A 7 4.63 1.92 -21.26
N TRP A 8 4.29 2.62 -20.18
CA TRP A 8 2.93 2.76 -19.69
C TRP A 8 2.80 4.10 -18.98
N LYS A 9 1.64 4.75 -19.15
CA LYS A 9 1.33 6.02 -18.49
C LYS A 9 -0.17 6.18 -18.36
N CYS A 10 -0.60 6.77 -17.25
CA CYS A 10 -1.93 7.33 -17.06
C CYS A 10 -1.80 8.79 -16.56
N ALA A 11 -2.90 9.39 -16.12
CA ALA A 11 -2.89 10.74 -15.58
C ALA A 11 -2.04 10.88 -14.31
N GLU A 12 -1.88 9.80 -13.54
CA GLU A 12 -1.38 9.84 -12.16
C GLU A 12 -0.09 9.04 -11.94
N ALA A 13 0.36 8.28 -12.93
CA ALA A 13 1.58 7.47 -12.86
C ALA A 13 2.13 7.15 -14.25
N SER A 14 3.41 6.81 -14.29
CA SER A 14 4.09 6.38 -15.50
C SER A 14 5.18 5.39 -15.17
N VAL A 15 5.38 4.42 -16.05
CA VAL A 15 6.49 3.46 -15.99
C VAL A 15 7.36 3.70 -17.21
N SER A 16 8.62 4.02 -16.97
CA SER A 16 9.62 4.22 -18.01
C SER A 16 10.13 2.88 -18.56
N ARG A 17 10.80 2.93 -19.70
CA ARG A 17 11.58 1.79 -20.21
C ARG A 17 12.68 1.37 -19.23
N LEU A 18 13.26 2.30 -18.45
CA LEU A 18 14.26 2.00 -17.45
C LEU A 18 13.66 1.19 -16.29
N ASP A 19 12.50 1.59 -15.77
CA ASP A 19 11.77 0.85 -14.73
C ASP A 19 11.50 -0.60 -15.18
N ALA A 20 11.04 -0.75 -16.42
CA ALA A 20 10.77 -2.06 -17.00
C ALA A 20 12.05 -2.90 -17.15
N TYR A 21 13.15 -2.27 -17.56
CA TYR A 21 14.45 -2.94 -17.67
C TYR A 21 14.95 -3.42 -16.32
N ILE A 22 14.85 -2.60 -15.27
CA ILE A 22 15.22 -2.98 -13.90
C ILE A 22 14.39 -4.17 -13.43
N LEU A 23 13.06 -4.10 -13.59
CA LEU A 23 12.15 -5.21 -13.27
C LEU A 23 12.54 -6.52 -13.98
N LEU A 24 12.75 -6.47 -15.29
CA LEU A 24 13.06 -7.66 -16.09
C LEU A 24 14.46 -8.23 -15.82
N SER A 25 15.37 -7.40 -15.31
CA SER A 25 16.72 -7.82 -14.92
C SER A 25 16.79 -8.36 -13.49
N GLY A 26 15.66 -8.43 -12.78
CA GLY A 26 15.60 -8.87 -11.38
C GLY A 26 16.07 -7.82 -10.36
N GLY A 27 16.08 -6.55 -10.76
CA GLY A 27 16.39 -5.44 -9.85
C GLY A 27 15.21 -5.07 -8.93
N GLU A 28 15.47 -4.15 -8.01
CA GLU A 28 14.46 -3.66 -7.06
C GLU A 28 13.30 -2.94 -7.77
N LEU A 29 12.08 -3.20 -7.30
CA LEU A 29 10.88 -2.53 -7.82
C LEU A 29 10.87 -1.06 -7.38
N SER A 30 10.76 -0.16 -8.33
CA SER A 30 10.54 1.26 -8.05
C SER A 30 9.12 1.52 -7.56
N ASP A 31 8.93 2.64 -6.87
CA ASP A 31 7.61 3.13 -6.47
C ASP A 31 6.69 3.21 -7.69
N ASP A 32 7.17 3.69 -8.83
CA ASP A 32 6.41 3.82 -10.08
C ASP A 32 5.85 2.49 -10.60
N VAL A 33 6.62 1.40 -10.48
CA VAL A 33 6.18 0.06 -10.90
C VAL A 33 5.09 -0.47 -9.97
N ILE A 34 5.28 -0.34 -8.64
CA ILE A 34 4.26 -0.74 -7.66
C ILE A 34 3.00 0.10 -7.85
N ASP A 35 3.16 1.40 -8.06
CA ASP A 35 2.06 2.33 -8.16
C ASP A 35 1.23 2.12 -9.44
N ALA A 36 1.88 1.77 -10.54
CA ALA A 36 1.22 1.31 -11.77
C ALA A 36 0.48 -0.03 -11.59
N PHE A 37 1.09 -0.97 -10.87
CA PHE A 37 0.45 -2.24 -10.54
C PHE A 37 -0.81 -2.03 -9.71
N VAL A 38 -0.75 -1.19 -8.68
CA VAL A 38 -1.89 -0.85 -7.81
C VAL A 38 -3.04 -0.24 -8.62
N ILE A 39 -2.78 0.74 -9.50
CA ILE A 39 -3.84 1.30 -10.36
C ILE A 39 -4.51 0.19 -11.18
N ARG A 40 -3.69 -0.64 -11.86
CA ARG A 40 -4.23 -1.69 -12.72
C ARG A 40 -5.04 -2.71 -11.92
N LEU A 41 -4.60 -3.05 -10.71
CA LEU A 41 -5.30 -3.96 -9.81
C LEU A 41 -6.63 -3.37 -9.34
N CYS A 42 -6.64 -2.11 -8.89
CA CYS A 42 -7.88 -1.42 -8.51
C CYS A 42 -8.88 -1.38 -9.67
N ASN A 43 -8.44 -0.98 -10.86
CA ASN A 43 -9.30 -0.97 -12.05
C ASN A 43 -9.87 -2.38 -12.34
N LYS A 44 -9.08 -3.43 -12.17
CA LYS A 44 -9.53 -4.81 -12.39
C LYS A 44 -10.54 -5.26 -11.33
N ILE A 45 -10.34 -4.91 -10.06
CA ILE A 45 -11.28 -5.19 -8.97
C ILE A 45 -12.62 -4.48 -9.24
N GLU A 46 -12.57 -3.25 -9.73
CA GLU A 46 -13.76 -2.43 -9.98
C GLU A 46 -14.56 -2.86 -11.22
N THR A 47 -13.90 -3.45 -12.22
CA THR A 47 -14.51 -3.75 -13.52
C THR A 47 -14.81 -5.22 -13.76
N THR A 48 -14.39 -6.12 -12.86
CA THR A 48 -14.56 -7.57 -13.04
C THR A 48 -15.34 -8.17 -11.87
N ASP A 49 -16.48 -8.81 -12.15
CA ASP A 49 -17.37 -9.42 -11.15
C ASP A 49 -16.74 -10.57 -10.34
N SER A 50 -15.57 -11.05 -10.76
CA SER A 50 -14.85 -12.14 -10.08
C SER A 50 -14.11 -11.70 -8.81
N TYR A 51 -13.96 -10.39 -8.58
CA TYR A 51 -13.27 -9.86 -7.40
C TYR A 51 -14.27 -9.34 -6.38
N ASP A 52 -13.93 -9.48 -5.10
CA ASP A 52 -14.69 -8.83 -4.03
C ASP A 52 -14.47 -7.32 -4.10
N GLN A 53 -15.53 -6.59 -4.43
CA GLN A 53 -15.54 -5.12 -4.53
C GLN A 53 -15.32 -4.43 -3.16
N LYS A 54 -15.31 -5.20 -2.06
CA LYS A 54 -14.98 -4.72 -0.72
C LYS A 54 -13.48 -4.73 -0.41
N ILE A 55 -12.64 -4.96 -1.42
CA ILE A 55 -11.18 -4.84 -1.31
C ILE A 55 -10.74 -3.51 -1.92
N HIS A 56 -9.91 -2.76 -1.20
CA HIS A 56 -9.20 -1.60 -1.74
C HIS A 56 -7.69 -1.79 -1.61
N VAL A 57 -6.94 -1.30 -2.59
CA VAL A 57 -5.48 -1.28 -2.55
C VAL A 57 -5.02 0.18 -2.58
N THR A 58 -4.31 0.60 -1.55
CA THR A 58 -3.79 1.97 -1.48
C THR A 58 -2.52 2.09 -2.28
N ARG A 59 -2.25 3.29 -2.79
CA ARG A 59 -1.00 3.62 -3.48
C ARG A 59 0.16 3.74 -2.47
N PRO A 60 1.42 3.40 -2.83
CA PRO A 60 2.56 3.40 -1.90
C PRO A 60 2.83 4.73 -1.19
N TRP A 61 2.55 5.85 -1.88
CA TRP A 61 2.76 7.19 -1.32
C TRP A 61 2.00 7.40 0.00
N LEU A 62 0.88 6.71 0.22
CA LEU A 62 0.11 6.82 1.45
C LEU A 62 0.92 6.32 2.65
N ALA A 63 1.52 5.13 2.51
CA ALA A 63 2.32 4.54 3.57
C ALA A 63 3.56 5.38 3.86
N GLN A 64 4.25 5.83 2.81
CA GLN A 64 5.41 6.72 2.93
C GLN A 64 5.04 8.01 3.68
N ALA A 65 3.98 8.69 3.26
CA ALA A 65 3.55 9.95 3.88
C ALA A 65 3.17 9.79 5.35
N ILE A 66 2.51 8.69 5.71
CA ILE A 66 2.20 8.36 7.11
C ILE A 66 3.49 8.08 7.91
N LEU A 67 4.41 7.31 7.34
CA LEU A 67 5.70 7.00 7.99
C LEU A 67 6.57 8.24 8.19
N GLU A 68 6.56 9.18 7.25
CA GLU A 68 7.24 10.48 7.33
C GLU A 68 6.54 11.47 8.27
N GLY A 69 5.27 11.25 8.59
CA GLY A 69 4.47 12.16 9.41
C GLY A 69 3.91 13.35 8.63
N ASN A 70 3.86 13.27 7.30
CA ASN A 70 3.29 14.29 6.42
C ASN A 70 1.75 14.15 6.35
N LEU A 71 1.08 14.31 7.50
CA LEU A 71 -0.36 14.07 7.65
C LEU A 71 -1.22 15.06 6.85
N GLU A 72 -0.72 16.26 6.60
CA GLU A 72 -1.40 17.25 5.77
C GLU A 72 -1.50 16.79 4.31
N MET A 73 -0.38 16.30 3.74
CA MET A 73 -0.38 15.73 2.39
C MET A 73 -1.29 14.51 2.31
N VAL A 74 -1.28 13.66 3.34
CA VAL A 74 -2.21 12.51 3.42
C VAL A 74 -3.65 13.00 3.37
N ALA A 75 -4.04 13.93 4.25
CA ALA A 75 -5.40 14.45 4.30
C ALA A 75 -5.85 15.06 2.96
N LYS A 76 -4.96 15.80 2.29
CA LYS A 76 -5.23 16.37 0.97
C LYS A 76 -5.40 15.29 -0.10
N ARG A 77 -4.41 14.41 -0.26
CA ARG A 77 -4.42 13.41 -1.33
C ARG A 77 -5.47 12.32 -1.13
N MET A 78 -5.82 11.98 0.12
CA MET A 78 -6.93 11.07 0.37
C MET A 78 -8.23 11.69 -0.11
N LYS A 79 -8.52 12.96 0.19
CA LYS A 79 -9.73 13.64 -0.33
C LYS A 79 -9.79 13.66 -1.86
N GLU A 80 -8.66 13.80 -2.53
CA GLU A 80 -8.57 13.89 -3.98
C GLU A 80 -8.64 12.53 -4.69
N ASN A 81 -8.00 11.49 -4.12
CA ASN A 81 -7.73 10.23 -4.84
C ASN A 81 -8.42 9.00 -4.23
N VAL A 82 -8.86 9.07 -2.97
CA VAL A 82 -9.51 7.95 -2.27
C VAL A 82 -10.76 8.48 -1.60
N SER A 83 -11.92 8.22 -2.24
CA SER A 83 -13.21 8.48 -1.61
C SER A 83 -13.22 7.89 -0.19
N GLN A 84 -13.37 8.76 0.82
CA GLN A 84 -13.52 8.35 2.22
C GLN A 84 -14.65 7.32 2.35
N GLN A 85 -15.71 7.48 1.55
CA GLN A 85 -16.81 6.53 1.48
C GLN A 85 -16.34 5.16 0.99
N LYS A 86 -15.52 5.08 -0.06
CA LYS A 86 -14.96 3.81 -0.54
C LYS A 86 -14.12 3.12 0.53
N PHE A 87 -13.28 3.87 1.25
CA PHE A 87 -12.52 3.33 2.36
C PHE A 87 -13.41 2.81 3.51
N LEU A 88 -14.54 3.49 3.75
CA LEU A 88 -15.55 3.09 4.73
C LEU A 88 -16.44 1.92 4.27
N GLU A 89 -16.52 1.63 2.99
CA GLU A 89 -17.28 0.50 2.43
C GLU A 89 -16.44 -0.77 2.29
N CYS A 90 -15.11 -0.64 2.18
CA CYS A 90 -14.22 -1.78 2.08
C CYS A 90 -14.11 -2.55 3.40
N GLU A 91 -14.09 -3.88 3.29
CA GLU A 91 -13.81 -4.80 4.41
C GLU A 91 -12.31 -5.02 4.58
N ARG A 92 -11.58 -5.02 3.47
CA ARG A 92 -10.13 -5.25 3.42
C ARG A 92 -9.43 -4.11 2.70
N ILE A 93 -8.36 -3.60 3.29
CA ILE A 93 -7.52 -2.58 2.69
C ILE A 93 -6.09 -3.09 2.65
N LEU A 94 -5.55 -3.22 1.45
CA LEU A 94 -4.18 -3.62 1.18
C LEU A 94 -3.29 -2.38 1.05
N ILE A 95 -2.21 -2.33 1.81
CA ILE A 95 -1.34 -1.17 1.93
C ILE A 95 0.09 -1.62 1.65
N PRO A 96 0.61 -1.38 0.43
CA PRO A 96 2.02 -1.61 0.15
C PRO A 96 2.86 -0.60 0.92
N ILE A 97 3.91 -1.10 1.57
CA ILE A 97 4.85 -0.30 2.34
C ILE A 97 6.25 -0.61 1.85
N VAL A 98 7.05 0.44 1.66
CA VAL A 98 8.50 0.31 1.50
C VAL A 98 9.17 0.89 2.74
N SER A 99 9.99 0.09 3.40
CA SER A 99 10.82 0.54 4.50
C SER A 99 12.10 -0.28 4.55
N SER A 100 13.20 0.36 4.96
CA SER A 100 14.50 -0.31 5.06
C SER A 100 14.92 -1.05 3.77
N GLY A 101 14.61 -0.45 2.60
CA GLY A 101 14.91 -1.00 1.27
C GLY A 101 14.08 -2.21 0.85
N HIS A 102 12.97 -2.51 1.55
CA HIS A 102 12.17 -3.69 1.28
C HIS A 102 10.69 -3.38 1.15
N TRP A 103 10.06 -4.00 0.15
CA TRP A 103 8.61 -3.96 -0.03
C TRP A 103 7.94 -5.04 0.79
N HIS A 104 6.95 -4.64 1.58
CA HIS A 104 6.07 -5.54 2.31
C HIS A 104 4.63 -5.02 2.25
N LEU A 105 3.69 -5.84 2.70
CA LEU A 105 2.28 -5.54 2.61
C LEU A 105 1.65 -5.57 3.98
N VAL A 106 0.85 -4.55 4.28
CA VAL A 106 -0.04 -4.54 5.43
C VAL A 106 -1.48 -4.60 4.94
N GLU A 107 -2.25 -5.54 5.45
CA GLU A 107 -3.70 -5.64 5.22
C GLU A 107 -4.44 -5.24 6.49
N LEU A 108 -5.36 -4.28 6.39
CA LEU A 108 -6.35 -4.03 7.41
C LEU A 108 -7.62 -4.81 7.11
N VAL A 109 -8.01 -5.72 8.01
CA VAL A 109 -9.31 -6.40 7.98
C VAL A 109 -10.22 -5.73 9.01
N ARG A 110 -11.17 -4.91 8.53
CA ARG A 110 -11.96 -4.03 9.40
C ARG A 110 -12.93 -4.77 10.31
N GLY A 111 -13.57 -5.83 9.81
CA GLY A 111 -14.47 -6.66 10.62
C GLY A 111 -13.75 -7.33 11.80
N GLU A 112 -12.47 -7.65 11.64
CA GLU A 112 -11.65 -8.25 12.69
C GLU A 112 -10.94 -7.23 13.58
N LYS A 113 -10.88 -5.96 13.15
CA LYS A 113 -10.01 -4.93 13.74
C LYS A 113 -8.57 -5.44 13.85
N LYS A 114 -8.05 -6.03 12.77
CA LYS A 114 -6.68 -6.57 12.74
C LYS A 114 -5.91 -6.09 11.54
N PHE A 115 -4.62 -5.94 11.76
CA PHE A 115 -3.62 -5.76 10.73
C PHE A 115 -2.88 -7.07 10.51
N TYR A 116 -2.77 -7.49 9.26
CA TYR A 116 -1.94 -8.60 8.84
C TYR A 116 -0.74 -8.07 8.09
N HIS A 117 0.45 -8.49 8.50
CA HIS A 117 1.70 -8.08 7.88
C HIS A 117 2.27 -9.25 7.09
N TYR A 118 2.56 -9.02 5.81
CA TYR A 118 3.10 -9.98 4.88
C TYR A 118 4.46 -9.47 4.39
N SER A 119 5.52 -10.25 4.63
CA SER A 119 6.87 -9.94 4.14
C SER A 119 7.51 -11.19 3.56
N SER A 120 8.03 -11.07 2.34
CA SER A 120 8.82 -12.11 1.67
C SER A 120 10.22 -12.28 2.26
N ILE A 121 10.64 -11.40 3.18
CA ILE A 121 11.88 -11.56 3.94
C ILE A 121 11.53 -11.69 5.44
N ASN A 122 12.00 -12.79 6.04
CA ASN A 122 11.86 -13.05 7.45
C ASN A 122 12.91 -12.27 8.26
N SER A 123 12.62 -10.99 8.49
CA SER A 123 13.43 -10.12 9.34
C SER A 123 12.54 -9.40 10.36
N PRO A 124 12.93 -9.35 11.64
CA PRO A 124 12.20 -8.59 12.66
C PRO A 124 12.03 -7.10 12.33
N ILE A 125 12.97 -6.53 11.56
CA ILE A 125 12.97 -5.10 11.20
C ILE A 125 11.67 -4.72 10.48
N TYR A 126 11.21 -5.55 9.53
CA TYR A 126 9.99 -5.24 8.76
C TYR A 126 8.72 -5.37 9.61
N THR A 127 8.71 -6.28 10.59
CA THR A 127 7.60 -6.34 11.56
C THR A 127 7.58 -5.09 12.45
N VAL A 128 8.74 -4.58 12.86
CA VAL A 128 8.85 -3.32 13.62
C VAL A 128 8.36 -2.14 12.78
N ASP A 129 8.76 -2.07 11.52
CA ASP A 129 8.32 -1.02 10.59
C ASP A 129 6.80 -1.08 10.35
N ALA A 130 6.22 -2.27 10.21
CA ALA A 130 4.78 -2.47 10.08
C ALA A 130 4.01 -2.04 11.34
N VAL A 131 4.56 -2.33 12.54
CA VAL A 131 3.98 -1.84 13.82
C VAL A 131 4.05 -0.32 13.91
N LYS A 132 5.17 0.29 13.50
CA LYS A 132 5.33 1.75 13.45
C LYS A 132 4.32 2.38 12.50
N PHE A 133 4.17 1.83 11.30
CA PHE A 133 3.16 2.24 10.33
C PHE A 133 1.75 2.17 10.95
N ARG A 134 1.36 1.00 11.49
CA ARG A 134 0.03 0.81 12.12
C ARG A 134 -0.25 1.88 13.15
N ASN A 135 0.67 2.13 14.08
CA ASN A 135 0.46 3.11 15.14
C ASN A 135 0.22 4.51 14.59
N LYS A 136 0.98 4.93 13.57
CA LYS A 136 0.81 6.23 12.93
C LYS A 136 -0.48 6.30 12.10
N PHE A 137 -0.78 5.25 11.34
CA PHE A 137 -1.99 5.12 10.54
C PHE A 137 -3.24 5.19 11.42
N MET A 138 -3.28 4.44 12.53
CA MET A 138 -4.40 4.48 13.46
C MET A 138 -4.53 5.85 14.13
N SER A 139 -3.42 6.46 14.58
CA SER A 139 -3.43 7.82 15.14
C SER A 139 -4.02 8.86 14.16
N PHE A 140 -3.73 8.73 12.86
CA PHE A 140 -4.28 9.60 11.83
C PHE A 140 -5.77 9.34 11.52
N ILE A 141 -6.20 8.08 11.56
CA ILE A 141 -7.51 7.66 11.05
C ILE A 141 -8.57 7.52 12.15
N GLU A 142 -8.16 7.31 13.39
CA GLU A 142 -9.03 7.15 14.57
C GLU A 142 -10.10 8.23 14.67
N SER A 143 -9.72 9.49 14.42
CA SER A 143 -10.62 10.64 14.49
C SER A 143 -11.47 10.85 13.24
N ASN A 144 -11.04 10.30 12.10
CA ASN A 144 -11.65 10.63 10.81
C ASN A 144 -12.60 9.52 10.32
N TRP A 145 -12.27 8.23 10.47
CA TRP A 145 -12.90 7.16 9.66
C TRP A 145 -13.49 5.99 10.44
N GLY A 146 -13.85 6.20 11.71
CA GLY A 146 -14.70 5.25 12.44
C GLY A 146 -14.11 3.86 12.67
N LEU A 147 -12.78 3.69 12.58
CA LEU A 147 -12.12 2.41 12.90
C LEU A 147 -12.14 2.12 14.41
N GLY A 148 -12.36 3.14 15.25
CA GLY A 148 -12.23 3.02 16.70
C GLY A 148 -10.76 3.01 17.12
N LYS A 149 -10.51 2.89 18.42
CA LYS A 149 -9.18 3.09 19.02
C LYS A 149 -8.13 2.05 18.57
N SER A 150 -6.87 2.47 18.48
CA SER A 150 -5.67 1.68 18.15
C SER A 150 -5.49 0.47 19.05
N GLU A 151 -5.82 0.57 20.33
CA GLU A 151 -5.74 -0.54 21.30
C GLU A 151 -6.57 -1.76 20.91
N HIS A 152 -7.59 -1.59 20.08
CA HIS A 152 -8.40 -2.69 19.54
C HIS A 152 -7.79 -3.33 18.29
N HIS A 153 -6.68 -2.80 17.78
CA HIS A 153 -6.08 -3.21 16.51
C HIS A 153 -4.72 -3.90 16.68
N GLY A 154 -4.76 -5.23 16.76
CA GLY A 154 -3.56 -6.06 16.76
C GLY A 154 -2.86 -6.09 15.40
N LEU A 155 -1.55 -6.34 15.40
CA LEU A 155 -0.80 -6.68 14.17
C LEU A 155 -0.30 -8.12 14.27
N VAL A 156 -0.54 -8.89 13.22
CA VAL A 156 -0.14 -10.30 13.11
C VAL A 156 0.74 -10.46 11.88
N SER A 157 1.96 -10.96 12.06
CA SER A 157 2.81 -11.35 10.93
C SER A 157 2.34 -12.70 10.38
N VAL A 158 2.11 -12.74 9.07
CA VAL A 158 1.63 -13.93 8.35
C VAL A 158 2.81 -14.71 7.78
N VAL A 159 2.77 -16.03 7.93
CA VAL A 159 3.75 -16.93 7.30
C VAL A 159 3.48 -16.95 5.79
N VAL A 160 4.44 -16.50 4.99
CA VAL A 160 4.35 -16.42 3.52
C VAL A 160 5.57 -17.06 2.86
N PRO A 161 5.49 -17.41 1.56
CA PRO A 161 6.67 -17.79 0.79
C PRO A 161 7.78 -16.74 0.91
N GLN A 162 9.01 -17.20 1.12
CA GLN A 162 10.18 -16.34 1.29
C GLN A 162 10.89 -16.15 -0.04
N GLN A 163 11.34 -14.93 -0.34
CA GLN A 163 12.15 -14.68 -1.52
C GLN A 163 13.50 -15.40 -1.40
N GLY A 164 14.00 -15.89 -2.53
CA GLY A 164 15.31 -16.52 -2.58
C GLY A 164 16.44 -15.52 -2.30
N PRO A 165 17.64 -16.03 -1.96
CA PRO A 165 18.86 -15.23 -1.94
C PRO A 165 19.19 -14.63 -3.31
#